data_AF-A0A154IQP7-F1
#
_entry.id   AF-A0A154IQP7-F1
#
_cell.length_a   1.000
_cell.length_b   1.000
_cell.length_c   1.000
_cell.angle_alpha   90.00
_cell.angle_beta   90.00
_cell.angle_gamma   90.00
#
_symmetry.space_group_name_H-M   'P 1'
#
loop_
_entity.id
_entity.type
_entity.pdbx_description
1 polymer ?
#
loop_
_entity_poly.entity_id
_entity_poly.type
_entity_poly.pdbx_seq_one_letter_code
_entity_poly.pdbx_strand_id
1 'polypeptide(L)'
;MPRSLQILNDVTAPALKTYLESAGTLTIPAVLHATTPILWLIDKDGNLRFALEEVLNRYTGAVTYILPRSGPKLGEMDVRLGHPALLEPVDDDEKAARIGGELFYDPVPTSEHAWVLTNNSGRFGKRPHITRQHLNNVKGFFARFGIHMRTFFIYTPD
;
A
#
# COMPACT_ATOMS: atom_id res chain seq x y z
N MET A 1 -7.81 -10.34 8.04
CA MET A 1 -6.64 -9.83 7.30
C MET A 1 -6.92 -9.93 5.80
N PRO A 2 -6.34 -9.06 4.95
CA PRO A 2 -6.47 -9.16 3.50
C PRO A 2 -5.91 -10.50 2.99
N ARG A 3 -6.55 -11.09 1.98
CA ARG A 3 -6.08 -12.29 1.29
C ARG A 3 -4.77 -12.06 0.53
N SER A 4 -4.56 -10.84 0.06
CA SER A 4 -3.35 -10.39 -0.66
C SER A 4 -2.19 -9.98 0.26
N LEU A 5 -2.38 -10.05 1.58
CA LEU A 5 -1.36 -9.65 2.56
C LEU A 5 -0.08 -10.45 2.41
N GLN A 6 1.03 -9.74 2.25
CA GLN A 6 2.37 -10.31 2.19
C GLN A 6 3.37 -9.45 2.97
N ILE A 7 4.48 -10.06 3.37
CA ILE A 7 5.65 -9.38 3.92
C ILE A 7 6.67 -9.25 2.79
N LEU A 8 7.24 -8.06 2.58
CA LEU A 8 8.31 -7.83 1.62
C LEU A 8 9.62 -8.45 2.15
N ASN A 9 10.10 -9.49 1.46
CA ASN A 9 11.33 -10.21 1.77
C ASN A 9 11.94 -10.78 0.48
N ASP A 10 13.02 -11.55 0.59
CA ASP A 10 13.71 -12.14 -0.57
C ASP A 10 12.82 -13.07 -1.43
N VAL A 11 11.72 -13.60 -0.87
CA VAL A 11 10.79 -14.48 -1.57
C VAL A 11 9.71 -13.69 -2.32
N THR A 12 9.10 -12.70 -1.67
CA THR A 12 7.96 -11.96 -2.23
C THR A 12 8.39 -10.75 -3.07
N ALA A 13 9.56 -10.17 -2.80
CA ALA A 13 10.02 -8.97 -3.47
C ALA A 13 10.27 -9.16 -4.98
N PRO A 14 10.86 -10.28 -5.46
CA PRO A 14 10.97 -10.51 -6.90
C PRO A 14 9.61 -10.57 -7.60
N ALA A 15 8.63 -11.24 -6.99
CA ALA A 15 7.27 -11.33 -7.53
C ALA A 15 6.56 -9.96 -7.55
N LEU A 16 6.69 -9.18 -6.47
CA LEU A 16 6.19 -7.81 -6.43
C LEU A 16 6.84 -6.96 -7.51
N LYS A 17 8.17 -7.04 -7.68
CA LYS A 17 8.90 -6.30 -8.71
C LYS A 17 8.34 -6.60 -10.11
N THR A 18 8.22 -7.88 -10.46
CA THR A 18 7.65 -8.30 -11.75
C THR A 18 6.22 -7.80 -11.92
N TYR A 19 5.40 -7.87 -10.86
CA TYR A 19 4.05 -7.33 -10.88
C TYR A 19 4.05 -5.83 -11.20
N LEU A 20 4.82 -5.03 -10.46
CA LEU A 20 4.91 -3.58 -10.65
C LEU A 20 5.44 -3.21 -12.06
N GLU A 21 6.43 -3.94 -12.57
CA GLU A 21 7.03 -3.70 -13.89
C GLU A 21 6.13 -4.11 -15.07
N SER A 22 5.13 -4.98 -14.84
CA SER A 22 4.21 -5.44 -15.89
C SER A 22 3.42 -4.31 -16.56
N ALA A 23 3.22 -3.18 -15.89
CA ALA A 23 2.58 -2.00 -16.50
C ALA A 23 3.42 -1.31 -17.58
N GLY A 24 4.74 -1.58 -17.66
CA GLY A 24 5.59 -1.09 -18.73
C GLY A 24 5.47 -1.91 -20.03
N THR A 25 4.89 -3.11 -19.96
CA THR A 25 4.84 -4.06 -21.09
C THR A 25 3.42 -4.40 -21.52
N LEU A 26 2.46 -4.34 -20.59
CA LEU A 26 1.07 -4.72 -20.82
C LEU A 26 0.12 -3.58 -20.44
N THR A 27 -0.88 -3.34 -21.30
CA THR A 27 -1.91 -2.31 -21.08
C THR A 27 -2.83 -2.65 -19.91
N ILE A 28 -3.18 -3.93 -19.72
CA ILE A 28 -4.12 -4.35 -18.66
C ILE A 28 -3.57 -4.02 -17.26
N PRO A 29 -2.35 -4.42 -16.87
CA PRO A 29 -1.75 -4.00 -15.60
C PRO A 29 -1.62 -2.48 -15.48
N ALA A 30 -1.30 -1.75 -16.55
CA ALA A 30 -1.22 -0.29 -16.49
C ALA A 30 -2.54 0.35 -16.03
N VAL A 31 -3.68 -0.12 -16.56
CA VAL A 31 -5.02 0.35 -16.16
C VAL A 31 -5.34 -0.05 -14.71
N LEU A 32 -5.06 -1.30 -14.34
CA LEU A 32 -5.31 -1.79 -12.98
C LEU A 32 -4.47 -1.03 -11.94
N HIS A 33 -3.17 -0.86 -12.18
CA HIS A 33 -2.27 -0.17 -11.26
C HIS A 33 -2.57 1.32 -11.12
N ALA A 34 -3.05 1.97 -12.19
CA ALA A 34 -3.44 3.39 -12.15
C ALA A 34 -4.67 3.63 -11.27
N THR A 35 -5.51 2.61 -11.10
CA THR A 35 -6.78 2.72 -10.37
C THR A 35 -6.73 2.08 -8.98
N THR A 36 -5.83 1.13 -8.77
CA THR A 36 -5.80 0.27 -7.58
C THR A 36 -4.51 0.46 -6.80
N PRO A 37 -4.52 1.26 -5.70
CA PRO A 37 -3.34 1.42 -4.88
C PRO A 37 -3.02 0.15 -4.10
N ILE A 38 -1.72 -0.09 -3.87
CA ILE A 38 -1.25 -1.11 -2.93
C ILE A 38 -1.03 -0.43 -1.59
N LEU A 39 -1.71 -0.89 -0.56
CA LEU A 39 -1.48 -0.45 0.81
C LEU A 39 -0.15 -1.02 1.30
N TRP A 40 0.63 -0.22 2.02
CA TRP A 40 1.83 -0.68 2.69
C TRP A 40 1.95 -0.10 4.10
N LEU A 41 2.64 -0.81 4.99
CA LEU A 41 3.08 -0.28 6.28
C LEU A 41 4.36 -0.96 6.76
N ILE A 42 5.04 -0.30 7.69
CA ILE A 42 6.09 -0.89 8.53
C ILE A 42 5.47 -1.23 9.88
N ASP A 43 5.41 -2.52 10.22
CA ASP A 43 4.87 -2.95 11.52
C ASP A 43 5.80 -2.58 12.69
N LYS A 44 5.36 -2.86 13.92
CA LYS A 44 6.14 -2.55 15.13
C LYS A 44 7.53 -3.21 15.13
N ASP A 45 7.66 -4.38 14.51
CA ASP A 45 8.87 -5.19 14.46
C ASP A 45 9.78 -4.77 13.29
N GLY A 46 9.32 -3.86 12.43
CA GLY A 46 10.09 -3.30 11.32
C GLY A 46 9.87 -4.04 10.00
N ASN A 47 8.92 -4.97 9.93
CA ASN A 47 8.61 -5.67 8.68
C ASN A 47 7.75 -4.78 7.79
N LEU A 48 8.10 -4.74 6.50
CA LEU A 48 7.27 -4.10 5.49
C LEU A 48 6.18 -5.07 5.05
N ARG A 49 4.93 -4.70 5.32
CA ARG A 49 3.74 -5.44 4.91
C ARG A 49 3.05 -4.70 3.78
N PHE A 50 2.51 -5.44 2.81
CA PHE A 50 1.75 -4.86 1.70
C PHE A 50 0.54 -5.73 1.33
N ALA A 51 -0.51 -5.10 0.83
CA ALA A 51 -1.74 -5.74 0.39
C ALA A 51 -2.50 -4.83 -0.59
N LEU A 52 -3.41 -5.40 -1.36
CA LEU A 52 -4.44 -4.62 -2.03
C LEU A 52 -5.51 -4.17 -1.01
N GLU A 53 -6.20 -3.07 -1.30
CA GLU A 53 -7.31 -2.61 -0.48
C GLU A 53 -8.58 -3.45 -0.77
N GLU A 54 -8.75 -4.54 -0.03
CA GLU A 54 -9.85 -5.48 -0.23
C GLU A 54 -11.15 -5.02 0.42
N VAL A 55 -12.27 -5.34 -0.22
CA VAL A 55 -13.61 -5.22 0.36
C VAL A 55 -14.20 -6.60 0.51
N LEU A 56 -14.63 -6.91 1.74
CA LEU A 56 -15.26 -8.17 2.09
C LEU A 56 -16.77 -8.01 2.20
N ASN A 57 -17.49 -9.09 1.97
CA ASN A 57 -18.85 -9.22 2.46
C ASN A 57 -18.85 -9.43 3.99
N ARG A 58 -19.59 -8.62 4.73
CA ARG A 58 -19.57 -8.61 6.21
C ARG A 58 -20.05 -9.90 6.85
N TYR A 59 -20.90 -10.68 6.18
CA TYR A 59 -21.49 -11.90 6.75
C TYR A 59 -20.71 -13.15 6.36
N THR A 60 -20.20 -13.20 5.13
CA THR A 60 -19.48 -14.37 4.63
C THR A 60 -17.97 -14.26 4.81
N GLY A 61 -17.44 -13.04 5.00
CA GLY A 61 -16.00 -12.76 5.03
C GLY A 61 -15.30 -12.94 3.68
N ALA A 62 -16.05 -13.24 2.60
CA ALA A 62 -15.48 -13.43 1.28
C ALA A 62 -15.06 -12.10 0.66
N VAL A 63 -13.92 -12.08 -0.05
CA VAL A 63 -13.49 -10.93 -0.85
C VAL A 63 -14.51 -10.72 -1.98
N THR A 64 -15.14 -9.55 -2.00
CA THR A 64 -16.09 -9.16 -3.04
C THR A 64 -15.36 -8.47 -4.19
N TYR A 65 -14.51 -7.48 -3.89
CA TYR A 65 -13.73 -6.74 -4.88
C TYR A 65 -12.51 -6.06 -4.24
N ILE A 66 -11.62 -5.55 -5.09
CA ILE A 66 -10.55 -4.64 -4.68
C ILE A 66 -11.04 -3.20 -4.88
N LEU A 67 -10.94 -2.37 -3.85
CA LEU A 67 -11.41 -0.99 -3.86
C LEU A 67 -10.42 -0.11 -4.67
N PRO A 68 -10.84 0.48 -5.80
CA PRO A 68 -10.01 1.45 -6.50
C PRO A 68 -10.06 2.81 -5.80
N ARG A 69 -9.08 3.68 -6.07
CA ARG A 69 -8.95 5.02 -5.44
C ARG A 69 -10.19 5.91 -5.64
N SER A 70 -10.86 5.78 -6.78
CA SER A 70 -12.12 6.46 -7.11
C SER A 70 -13.28 5.47 -7.18
N GLY A 71 -13.29 4.50 -6.26
CA GLY A 71 -14.27 3.42 -6.22
C GLY A 71 -15.68 3.85 -5.80
N PRO A 72 -16.65 2.93 -5.92
CA PRO A 72 -18.02 3.17 -5.50
C PRO A 72 -18.08 3.42 -3.99
N LYS A 73 -19.18 4.02 -3.53
CA LYS A 73 -19.51 4.02 -2.11
C LYS A 73 -19.71 2.57 -1.65
N LEU A 74 -19.19 2.26 -0.47
CA LEU A 74 -19.38 0.94 0.15
C LEU A 74 -20.86 0.71 0.44
N GLY A 75 -21.35 -0.49 0.10
CA GLY A 75 -22.70 -0.90 0.48
C GLY A 75 -22.81 -1.25 1.97
N GLU A 76 -24.03 -1.47 2.46
CA GLU A 76 -24.29 -1.88 3.86
C GLU A 76 -23.63 -3.22 4.22
N MET A 77 -23.40 -4.05 3.20
CA MET A 77 -22.83 -5.38 3.32
C MET A 77 -21.30 -5.38 3.22
N ASP A 78 -20.68 -4.24 2.90
CA ASP A 78 -19.27 -4.14 2.58
C ASP A 78 -18.43 -3.80 3.82
N VAL A 79 -17.31 -4.49 3.97
CA VAL A 79 -16.27 -4.18 4.96
C VAL A 79 -14.97 -3.93 4.23
N ARG A 80 -14.51 -2.67 4.25
CA ARG A 80 -13.22 -2.28 3.70
C ARG A 80 -12.09 -2.66 4.64
N LEU A 81 -11.08 -3.34 4.11
CA LEU A 81 -9.84 -3.66 4.80
C LEU A 81 -8.76 -2.61 4.50
N GLY A 82 -8.72 -1.54 5.29
CA GLY A 82 -7.67 -0.51 5.21
C GLY A 82 -6.35 -0.92 5.89
N HIS A 83 -5.43 0.03 6.07
CA HIS A 83 -4.10 -0.22 6.66
C HIS A 83 -4.07 -1.05 7.95
N PRO A 84 -4.99 -0.86 8.94
CA PRO A 84 -4.96 -1.66 10.16
C PRO A 84 -5.12 -3.16 9.91
N ALA A 85 -5.77 -3.56 8.81
CA ALA A 85 -5.98 -4.96 8.49
C ALA A 85 -4.70 -5.69 8.05
N LEU A 86 -3.62 -4.95 7.72
CA LEU A 86 -2.31 -5.52 7.39
C LEU A 86 -1.55 -6.02 8.64
N LEU A 87 -2.02 -5.66 9.84
CA LEU A 87 -1.46 -6.09 11.11
C LEU A 87 -2.21 -7.31 11.64
N GLU A 88 -1.57 -8.06 12.53
CA GLU A 88 -2.20 -9.17 13.23
C GLU A 88 -3.46 -8.71 13.97
N PRO A 89 -4.47 -9.60 14.11
CA PRO A 89 -5.68 -9.30 14.84
C PRO A 89 -5.38 -9.13 16.33
N VAL A 90 -5.31 -7.87 16.76
CA VAL A 90 -5.36 -7.41 18.15
C VAL A 90 -6.51 -6.40 18.27
N ASP A 91 -6.82 -5.97 19.49
CA ASP A 91 -7.80 -4.91 19.71
C ASP A 91 -7.44 -3.69 18.85
N ASP A 92 -8.45 -3.07 18.25
CA ASP A 92 -8.20 -2.10 17.18
C ASP A 92 -7.36 -0.92 17.70
N ASP A 93 -7.46 -0.54 18.96
CA ASP A 93 -6.66 0.51 19.60
C ASP A 93 -5.19 0.13 19.81
N GLU A 94 -4.88 -1.17 19.88
CA GLU A 94 -3.53 -1.69 20.06
C GLU A 94 -2.74 -1.82 18.75
N LYS A 95 -3.42 -1.70 17.60
CA LYS A 95 -2.78 -1.77 16.28
C LYS A 95 -1.81 -0.61 16.07
N ALA A 96 -0.52 -0.95 16.15
CA ALA A 96 0.58 -0.02 15.95
C ALA A 96 1.40 -0.38 14.69
N ALA A 97 1.67 0.65 13.88
CA ALA A 97 2.65 0.63 12.81
C ALA A 97 3.53 1.87 12.92
N ARG A 98 4.78 1.75 12.47
CA ARG A 98 5.77 2.84 12.51
C ARG A 98 5.46 3.92 11.48
N ILE A 99 5.04 3.51 10.28
CA ILE A 99 4.59 4.37 9.19
C ILE A 99 3.79 3.53 8.19
N GLY A 100 2.84 4.13 7.49
CA GLY A 100 2.13 3.47 6.38
C GLY A 100 1.67 4.43 5.30
N GLY A 101 1.26 3.87 4.17
CA GLY A 101 0.70 4.61 3.06
C GLY A 101 0.43 3.76 1.83
N GLU A 102 0.62 4.33 0.65
CA GLU A 102 0.21 3.71 -0.61
C GLU A 102 1.37 3.66 -1.62
N LEU A 103 1.40 2.60 -2.43
CA LEU A 103 2.04 2.58 -3.74
C LEU A 103 0.97 2.83 -4.79
N PHE A 104 1.22 3.73 -5.73
CA PHE A 104 0.36 3.89 -6.90
C PHE A 104 1.18 4.12 -8.16
N TYR A 105 0.58 3.76 -9.29
CA TYR A 105 1.17 3.94 -10.60
C TYR A 105 0.73 5.27 -11.20
N ASP A 106 1.71 6.12 -11.52
CA ASP A 106 1.51 7.43 -12.13
C ASP A 106 2.68 7.66 -13.12
N PRO A 107 2.52 7.20 -14.37
CA PRO A 107 3.54 7.29 -15.40
C PRO A 107 3.61 8.72 -15.96
N VAL A 108 4.33 9.60 -15.27
CA VAL A 108 4.64 10.94 -15.78
C VAL A 108 5.80 10.86 -16.78
N PRO A 109 5.71 11.47 -17.98
CA PRO A 109 6.77 11.37 -19.00
C PRO A 109 8.15 11.86 -18.54
N THR A 110 8.20 12.70 -17.51
CA THR A 110 9.41 13.32 -16.98
C THR A 110 10.10 12.49 -15.88
N SER A 111 9.55 11.34 -15.49
CA SER A 111 10.10 10.49 -14.44
C SER A 111 10.49 9.13 -14.99
N GLU A 112 11.71 8.69 -14.69
CA GLU A 112 12.20 7.33 -14.99
C GLU A 112 11.47 6.26 -14.15
N HIS A 113 10.74 6.66 -13.12
CA HIS A 113 9.98 5.76 -12.25
C HIS A 113 8.49 6.14 -12.25
N ALA A 114 7.67 5.23 -12.78
CA ALA A 114 6.21 5.40 -12.81
C ALA A 114 5.55 5.13 -11.46
N TRP A 115 6.18 4.35 -10.58
CA TRP A 115 5.63 4.03 -9.26
C TRP A 115 5.97 5.09 -8.22
N VAL A 116 4.97 5.45 -7.42
CA VAL A 116 5.04 6.46 -6.37
C VAL A 116 4.78 5.84 -5.01
N LEU A 117 5.71 6.03 -4.09
CA LEU A 117 5.60 5.72 -2.67
C LEU A 117 5.08 6.94 -1.90
N THR A 118 4.03 6.77 -1.12
CA THR A 118 3.48 7.84 -0.28
C THR A 118 3.22 7.38 1.14
N ASN A 119 3.19 8.31 2.09
CA ASN A 119 2.66 8.12 3.44
C ASN A 119 1.13 8.36 3.48
N ASN A 120 0.39 8.05 2.42
CA ASN A 120 -1.07 8.25 2.38
C ASN A 120 -1.83 7.18 3.19
N SER A 121 -1.61 7.14 4.50
CA SER A 121 -2.42 6.36 5.44
C SER A 121 -3.06 7.31 6.43
N GLY A 122 -4.38 7.26 6.56
CA GLY A 122 -5.10 8.07 7.54
C GLY A 122 -4.61 7.81 8.98
N ARG A 123 -4.35 6.54 9.30
CA ARG A 123 -3.98 6.13 10.68
C ARG A 123 -2.48 6.13 10.95
N PHE A 124 -1.66 5.77 9.96
CA PHE A 124 -0.22 5.51 10.16
C PHE A 124 0.70 6.44 9.36
N GLY A 125 0.15 7.33 8.52
CA GLY A 125 0.94 8.14 7.61
C GLY A 125 1.04 9.62 7.99
N LYS A 126 0.08 10.13 8.79
CA LYS A 126 -0.15 11.57 9.01
C LYS A 126 0.04 12.03 10.46
N ARG A 127 0.84 11.31 11.24
CA ARG A 127 1.11 11.66 12.66
C ARG A 127 2.20 12.74 12.73
N PRO A 128 2.21 13.63 13.74
CA PRO A 128 3.18 14.75 13.82
C PRO A 128 4.66 14.34 13.74
N HIS A 129 5.02 13.18 14.26
CA HIS A 129 6.39 12.67 14.24
C HIS A 129 6.80 11.98 12.91
N ILE A 130 5.87 11.80 11.97
CA ILE A 130 6.18 11.19 10.67
C ILE A 130 6.85 12.23 9.78
N THR A 131 8.07 11.94 9.33
CA THR A 131 8.88 12.86 8.53
C THR A 131 9.13 12.32 7.13
N ARG A 132 9.58 13.20 6.23
CA ARG A 132 10.05 12.83 4.89
C ARG A 132 11.18 11.80 4.95
N GLN A 133 12.03 11.87 5.97
CA GLN A 133 13.12 10.90 6.16
C GLN A 133 12.58 9.49 6.41
N HIS A 134 11.49 9.34 7.17
CA HIS A 134 10.87 8.03 7.37
C HIS A 134 10.40 7.43 6.04
N LEU A 135 9.75 8.23 5.18
CA LEU A 135 9.33 7.78 3.85
C LEU A 135 10.53 7.41 2.95
N ASN A 136 11.61 8.20 3.00
CA ASN A 136 12.84 7.91 2.26
C ASN A 136 13.51 6.61 2.74
N ASN A 137 13.48 6.32 4.05
CA ASN A 137 13.98 5.05 4.58
C ASN A 137 13.18 3.86 4.03
N VAL A 138 11.85 3.99 3.91
CA VAL A 138 11.00 2.96 3.29
C VAL A 138 11.32 2.80 1.81
N LYS A 139 11.53 3.89 1.06
CA LYS A 139 12.03 3.83 -0.32
C LYS A 139 13.35 3.06 -0.41
N GLY A 140 14.28 3.32 0.52
CA GLY A 140 15.54 2.58 0.62
C GLY A 140 15.34 1.09 0.86
N PHE A 141 14.33 0.70 1.64
CA PHE A 141 13.97 -0.70 1.89
C PHE A 141 13.54 -1.41 0.60
N PHE A 142 12.66 -0.80 -0.21
CA PHE A 142 12.28 -1.34 -1.53
C PHE A 142 13.46 -1.43 -2.50
N ALA A 143 14.34 -0.42 -2.49
CA ALA A 143 15.50 -0.35 -3.38
C ALA A 143 16.50 -1.50 -3.16
N ARG A 144 16.57 -2.07 -1.95
CA ARG A 144 17.39 -3.26 -1.66
C ARG A 144 16.98 -4.48 -2.50
N PHE A 145 15.73 -4.53 -2.95
CA PHE A 145 15.19 -5.58 -3.83
C PHE A 145 15.12 -5.14 -5.30
N GLY A 146 15.76 -4.02 -5.65
CA GLY A 146 15.74 -3.46 -7.00
C GLY A 146 14.37 -2.91 -7.43
N ILE A 147 13.50 -2.56 -6.47
CA ILE A 147 12.23 -1.88 -6.74
C ILE A 147 12.45 -0.38 -6.53
N HIS A 148 12.60 0.34 -7.63
CA HIS A 148 12.86 1.79 -7.62
C HIS A 148 11.58 2.58 -7.85
N MET A 149 11.39 3.63 -7.06
CA MET A 149 10.17 4.43 -7.04
C MET A 149 10.47 5.87 -6.62
N ARG A 150 9.61 6.80 -7.05
CA ARG A 150 9.62 8.17 -6.54
C ARG A 150 8.80 8.26 -5.26
N THR A 151 9.04 9.30 -4.47
CA THR A 151 8.33 9.52 -3.19
C THR A 151 7.50 10.78 -3.27
N PHE A 152 6.26 10.71 -2.77
CA PHE A 152 5.43 11.88 -2.54
C PHE A 152 5.00 11.90 -1.07
N PHE A 153 5.57 12.84 -0.32
CA PHE A 153 5.31 13.00 1.11
C PHE A 153 4.14 13.95 1.33
N ILE A 154 3.10 13.47 2.00
CA ILE A 154 1.93 14.23 2.42
C ILE A 154 2.22 14.82 3.79
N TYR A 155 2.40 16.15 3.81
CA TYR A 155 2.49 16.91 5.05
C TYR A 155 1.11 17.08 5.67
N THR A 156 1.01 16.89 6.98
CA THR A 156 -0.18 17.25 7.75
C THR A 156 0.28 18.31 8.74
N PRO A 157 -0.12 19.58 8.58
CA PRO A 157 0.16 20.62 9.57
C PRO A 157 -0.45 20.23 10.91
N ASP A 158 0.21 20.62 12.00
CA ASP A 158 -0.36 20.59 13.36
C ASP A 158 -1.61 21.48 13.48
#